data_AF-A0A2H3FWK9-F1
#
_entry.id   AF-A0A2H3FWK9-F1
#
_cell.length_a   1.000
_cell.length_b   1.000
_cell.length_c   1.000
_cell.angle_alpha   90.00
_cell.angle_beta   90.00
_cell.angle_gamma   90.00
#
_symmetry.space_group_name_H-M   'P 1'
#
loop_
_entity.id
_entity.type
_entity.pdbx_description
1 polymer ?
#
loop_
_entity_poly.entity_id
_entity_poly.type
_entity_poly.pdbx_seq_one_letter_code
_entity_poly.pdbx_strand_id
1 'polypeptide(L)'
;MHWVAPSFAFREDDPPADDILAARLRAKYWGAQVITYRPFIRQILQFSYSMKNHASNPNFPSVSSEFRQDVTAPVIHPKARTIGDIDSNVVELAKKGIKALIESTRAFHGLGEERPIITNIFGTAHAQWGNVLVLSAAFRDPVLHTYVDEELLRTLYHKTIQFLRQSATATSALRTDMHILERLQRDLFSYDP
;
A
#
# COMPACT_ATOMS: atom_id res chain seq x y z
N MET A 1 -20.86 -4.85 -8.67
CA MET A 1 -19.88 -5.81 -9.25
C MET A 1 -20.65 -6.87 -10.04
N HIS A 2 -20.57 -6.86 -11.37
CA HIS A 2 -21.26 -7.85 -12.23
C HIS A 2 -20.35 -8.99 -12.72
N TRP A 3 -19.07 -8.94 -12.40
CA TRP A 3 -18.05 -9.91 -12.84
C TRP A 3 -17.89 -11.11 -11.88
N VAL A 4 -18.60 -11.11 -10.73
CA VAL A 4 -18.64 -12.21 -9.75
C VAL A 4 -20.06 -12.72 -9.57
N ALA A 5 -20.20 -13.97 -9.13
CA ALA A 5 -21.51 -14.50 -8.74
C ALA A 5 -22.13 -13.66 -7.61
N PRO A 6 -23.47 -13.50 -7.55
CA PRO A 6 -24.14 -12.64 -6.57
C PRO A 6 -23.77 -12.95 -5.11
N SER A 7 -23.53 -14.22 -4.78
CA SER A 7 -23.14 -14.67 -3.43
C SER A 7 -21.76 -14.17 -2.98
N PHE A 8 -20.91 -13.75 -3.92
CA PHE A 8 -19.58 -13.23 -3.65
C PHE A 8 -19.46 -11.73 -3.99
N ALA A 9 -20.54 -11.10 -4.43
CA ALA A 9 -20.57 -9.67 -4.66
C ALA A 9 -20.36 -8.93 -3.34
N PHE A 10 -19.48 -7.95 -3.36
CA PHE A 10 -19.23 -7.08 -2.22
C PHE A 10 -19.14 -5.63 -2.70
N ARG A 11 -19.32 -4.71 -1.78
CA ARG A 11 -19.08 -3.30 -2.01
C ARG A 11 -17.69 -2.94 -1.52
N GLU A 12 -17.04 -1.99 -2.17
CA GLU A 12 -15.67 -1.61 -1.79
C GLU A 12 -15.55 -0.90 -0.43
N ASP A 13 -16.68 -0.55 0.18
CA ASP A 13 -16.82 0.02 1.52
C ASP A 13 -17.22 -1.03 2.58
N ASP A 14 -17.42 -2.30 2.17
CA ASP A 14 -17.73 -3.38 3.12
C ASP A 14 -16.54 -3.65 4.06
N PRO A 15 -16.80 -4.02 5.32
CA PRO A 15 -15.74 -4.48 6.24
C PRO A 15 -15.06 -5.76 5.70
N PRO A 16 -13.86 -6.12 6.21
CA PRO A 16 -13.20 -7.38 5.87
C PRO A 16 -14.14 -8.58 5.98
N ALA A 17 -14.03 -9.51 5.04
CA ALA A 17 -14.87 -10.70 5.02
C ALA A 17 -14.57 -11.61 6.22
N ASP A 18 -15.62 -12.24 6.73
CA ASP A 18 -15.62 -13.20 7.83
C ASP A 18 -15.55 -14.66 7.35
N ASP A 19 -15.75 -14.92 6.06
CA ASP A 19 -15.52 -16.23 5.44
C ASP A 19 -14.26 -16.27 4.55
N ILE A 20 -13.61 -17.44 4.54
CA ILE A 20 -12.32 -17.62 3.86
C ILE A 20 -12.42 -17.47 2.32
N LEU A 21 -13.56 -17.79 1.71
CA LEU A 21 -13.70 -17.75 0.25
C LEU A 21 -13.87 -16.30 -0.22
N ALA A 22 -14.72 -15.52 0.44
CA ALA A 22 -14.85 -14.09 0.17
C ALA A 22 -13.55 -13.35 0.52
N ALA A 23 -12.89 -13.66 1.64
CA ALA A 23 -11.60 -13.05 1.99
C ALA A 23 -10.55 -13.27 0.88
N ARG A 24 -10.44 -14.50 0.35
CA ARG A 24 -9.54 -14.80 -0.77
C ARG A 24 -9.91 -14.04 -2.04
N LEU A 25 -11.19 -13.98 -2.39
CA LEU A 25 -11.65 -13.25 -3.57
C LEU A 25 -11.34 -11.76 -3.44
N ARG A 26 -11.66 -11.16 -2.30
CA ARG A 26 -11.36 -9.75 -2.00
C ARG A 26 -9.86 -9.49 -2.00
N ALA A 27 -9.04 -10.39 -1.48
CA ALA A 27 -7.58 -10.29 -1.56
C ALA A 27 -7.07 -10.28 -3.01
N LYS A 28 -7.67 -11.09 -3.91
CA LYS A 28 -7.33 -11.06 -5.34
C LYS A 28 -7.76 -9.76 -6.01
N TYR A 29 -8.98 -9.30 -5.73
CA TYR A 29 -9.49 -8.03 -6.24
C TYR A 29 -8.57 -6.86 -5.85
N TRP A 30 -8.32 -6.69 -4.55
CA TRP A 30 -7.50 -5.60 -4.04
C TRP A 30 -6.04 -5.73 -4.44
N GLY A 31 -5.49 -6.95 -4.51
CA GLY A 31 -4.16 -7.19 -5.04
C GLY A 31 -4.00 -6.73 -6.50
N ALA A 32 -5.01 -6.96 -7.34
CA ALA A 32 -5.02 -6.46 -8.72
C ALA A 32 -5.08 -4.92 -8.77
N GLN A 33 -5.87 -4.29 -7.90
CA GLN A 33 -5.92 -2.82 -7.78
C GLN A 33 -4.58 -2.24 -7.30
N VAL A 34 -3.89 -2.91 -6.35
CA VAL A 34 -2.54 -2.52 -5.91
C VAL A 34 -1.58 -2.52 -7.10
N ILE A 35 -1.53 -3.58 -7.90
CA ILE A 35 -0.66 -3.64 -9.08
C ILE A 35 -0.99 -2.51 -10.06
N THR A 36 -2.29 -2.23 -10.26
CA THR A 36 -2.77 -1.22 -11.20
C THR A 36 -2.39 0.20 -10.78
N TYR A 37 -2.53 0.55 -9.50
CA TYR A 37 -2.42 1.94 -9.05
C TYR A 37 -1.11 2.27 -8.32
N ARG A 38 -0.34 1.28 -7.86
CA ARG A 38 0.95 1.51 -7.19
C ARG A 38 1.93 2.37 -8.00
N PRO A 39 1.98 2.32 -9.34
CA PRO A 39 2.84 3.23 -10.11
C PRO A 39 2.56 4.72 -9.81
N PHE A 40 1.31 5.13 -9.58
CA PHE A 40 0.98 6.54 -9.30
C PHE A 40 1.44 6.97 -7.90
N ILE A 41 1.35 6.09 -6.90
CA ILE A 41 1.95 6.33 -5.58
C ILE A 41 3.46 6.52 -5.72
N ARG A 42 4.13 5.63 -6.46
CA ARG A 42 5.58 5.70 -6.66
C ARG A 42 5.99 6.99 -7.37
N GLN A 43 5.26 7.40 -8.41
CA GLN A 43 5.53 8.67 -9.11
C GLN A 43 5.52 9.87 -8.15
N ILE A 44 4.51 9.97 -7.27
CA ILE A 44 4.41 11.05 -6.29
C ILE A 44 5.55 10.97 -5.25
N LEU A 45 5.82 9.79 -4.70
CA LEU A 45 6.91 9.59 -3.74
C LEU A 45 8.28 9.97 -4.33
N GLN A 46 8.54 9.60 -5.58
CA GLN A 46 9.76 9.97 -6.29
C GLN A 46 9.84 11.47 -6.54
N PHE A 47 8.73 12.09 -6.96
CA PHE A 47 8.67 13.53 -7.16
C PHE A 47 8.96 14.30 -5.86
N SER A 48 8.30 13.95 -4.76
CA SER A 48 8.52 14.55 -3.44
C SER A 48 9.96 14.37 -2.97
N TYR A 49 10.55 13.19 -3.18
CA TYR A 49 11.94 12.93 -2.86
C TYR A 49 12.91 13.79 -3.70
N SER A 50 12.69 13.87 -5.01
CA SER A 50 13.50 14.70 -5.91
C SER A 50 13.38 16.19 -5.58
N MET A 51 12.18 16.65 -5.24
CA MET A 51 11.94 18.01 -4.73
C MET A 51 12.77 18.29 -3.48
N LYS A 52 12.72 17.41 -2.47
CA LYS A 52 13.44 17.62 -1.22
C LYS A 52 14.97 17.64 -1.38
N ASN A 53 15.52 16.82 -2.28
CA ASN A 53 16.96 16.64 -2.40
C ASN A 53 17.61 17.39 -3.57
N HIS A 54 16.84 17.82 -4.57
CA HIS A 54 17.35 18.38 -5.82
C HIS A 54 16.58 19.61 -6.32
N ALA A 55 15.83 20.32 -5.45
CA ALA A 55 15.06 21.52 -5.82
C ALA A 55 15.85 22.57 -6.64
N SER A 56 17.14 22.75 -6.34
CA SER A 56 18.01 23.75 -6.97
C SER A 56 18.74 23.24 -8.23
N ASN A 57 18.55 21.97 -8.62
CA ASN A 57 19.27 21.39 -9.75
C ASN A 57 18.58 21.76 -11.08
N PRO A 58 19.28 22.40 -12.04
CA PRO A 58 18.72 22.69 -13.36
C PRO A 58 18.31 21.43 -14.12
N ASN A 59 18.96 20.29 -13.83
CA ASN A 59 18.59 18.96 -14.32
C ASN A 59 17.74 18.22 -13.28
N PHE A 60 16.58 18.78 -12.94
CA PHE A 60 15.60 18.12 -12.05
C PHE A 60 15.27 16.72 -12.61
N PRO A 61 15.41 15.64 -11.81
CA PRO A 61 15.16 14.29 -12.31
C PRO A 61 13.73 14.19 -12.82
N SER A 62 13.55 13.84 -14.10
CA SER A 62 12.23 13.51 -14.61
C SER A 62 11.74 12.27 -13.87
N VAL A 63 10.53 12.33 -13.32
CA VAL A 63 9.84 11.15 -12.81
C VAL A 63 9.64 10.21 -14.00
N SER A 64 10.31 9.06 -14.00
CA SER A 64 10.18 8.10 -15.10
C SER A 64 8.87 7.34 -14.97
N SER A 65 8.14 7.24 -16.08
CA SER A 65 6.97 6.37 -16.15
C SER A 65 7.42 4.91 -16.11
N GLU A 66 6.81 4.10 -15.24
CA GLU A 66 6.96 2.64 -15.24
C GLU A 66 6.10 1.95 -16.29
N PHE A 67 5.16 2.69 -16.90
CA PHE A 67 4.31 2.15 -17.94
C PHE A 67 5.14 1.89 -19.20
N ARG A 68 4.77 0.82 -19.91
CA ARG A 68 5.36 0.53 -21.22
C ARG A 68 5.06 1.68 -22.19
N GLN A 69 5.92 1.89 -23.18
CA GLN A 69 5.80 3.00 -24.13
C GLN A 69 4.46 3.03 -24.89
N ASP A 70 3.81 1.88 -25.05
CA ASP A 70 2.50 1.70 -25.69
C ASP A 70 1.30 1.95 -24.76
N VAL A 71 1.54 2.17 -23.46
CA VAL A 71 0.49 2.41 -22.47
C VAL A 71 0.39 3.90 -22.16
N THR A 72 -0.75 4.51 -22.53
CA THR A 72 -1.08 5.87 -22.12
C THR A 72 -1.60 5.87 -20.68
N ALA A 73 -0.83 6.47 -19.77
CA ALA A 73 -1.20 6.68 -18.38
C ALA A 73 -0.83 8.10 -17.94
N PRO A 74 -1.56 8.69 -16.97
CA PRO A 74 -1.19 9.98 -16.40
C PRO A 74 0.22 9.95 -15.80
N VAL A 75 1.01 10.98 -16.12
CA VAL A 75 2.38 11.13 -15.62
C VAL A 75 2.59 12.54 -15.10
N ILE A 76 3.41 12.68 -14.05
CA ILE A 76 3.83 13.99 -13.56
C ILE A 76 4.66 14.66 -14.65
N HIS A 77 4.25 15.86 -15.06
CA HIS A 77 4.89 16.56 -16.17
C HIS A 77 6.37 16.88 -15.85
N PRO A 78 7.34 16.71 -16.78
CA PRO A 78 8.76 16.93 -16.50
C PRO A 78 9.12 18.36 -16.05
N LYS A 79 8.26 19.34 -16.35
CA LYS A 79 8.39 20.73 -15.91
C LYS A 79 7.74 21.02 -14.55
N ALA A 80 7.12 20.05 -13.89
CA ALA A 80 6.59 20.22 -12.55
C ALA A 80 7.72 20.58 -11.57
N ARG A 81 7.52 21.61 -10.76
CA ARG A 81 8.50 22.13 -9.78
C ARG A 81 7.89 22.37 -8.41
N THR A 82 6.59 22.20 -8.26
CA THR A 82 5.87 22.34 -7.01
C THR A 82 4.87 21.20 -6.85
N ILE A 83 4.42 20.96 -5.62
CA ILE A 83 3.37 19.96 -5.33
C ILE A 83 2.06 20.32 -6.07
N GLY A 84 1.78 21.61 -6.25
CA GLY A 84 0.60 22.08 -6.99
C GLY A 84 0.63 21.77 -8.49
N ASP A 85 1.80 21.44 -9.04
CA ASP A 85 1.95 21.08 -10.47
C ASP A 85 1.60 19.62 -10.76
N ILE A 86 1.32 18.81 -9.73
CA ILE A 86 0.94 17.41 -9.89
C ILE A 86 -0.49 17.38 -10.44
N ASP A 87 -0.67 16.73 -11.60
CA ASP A 87 -1.99 16.56 -12.20
C ASP A 87 -2.94 15.84 -11.24
N SER A 88 -4.13 16.43 -11.04
CA SER A 88 -5.22 15.87 -10.25
C SER A 88 -5.55 14.40 -10.57
N ASN A 89 -5.41 13.98 -11.83
CA ASN A 89 -5.64 12.59 -12.25
C ASN A 89 -4.61 11.64 -11.63
N VAL A 90 -3.34 12.06 -11.52
CA VAL A 90 -2.29 11.26 -10.85
C VAL A 90 -2.61 11.11 -9.37
N VAL A 91 -3.07 12.20 -8.72
CA VAL A 91 -3.46 12.19 -7.30
C VAL A 91 -4.65 11.27 -7.06
N GLU A 92 -5.70 11.36 -7.88
CA GLU A 92 -6.89 10.50 -7.74
C GLU A 92 -6.56 9.01 -7.95
N LEU A 93 -5.67 8.69 -8.89
CA LEU A 93 -5.21 7.31 -9.08
C LEU A 93 -4.32 6.83 -7.93
N ALA A 94 -3.46 7.68 -7.38
CA ALA A 94 -2.67 7.36 -6.20
C ALA A 94 -3.55 7.13 -4.97
N LYS A 95 -4.61 7.92 -4.79
CA LYS A 95 -5.63 7.74 -3.74
C LYS A 95 -6.33 6.38 -3.85
N LYS A 96 -6.71 5.96 -5.07
CA LYS A 96 -7.22 4.59 -5.30
C LYS A 96 -6.18 3.53 -4.95
N GLY A 97 -4.90 3.78 -5.23
CA GLY A 97 -3.79 2.93 -4.82
C GLY A 97 -3.67 2.80 -3.31
N ILE A 98 -3.79 3.90 -2.55
CA ILE A 98 -3.71 3.89 -1.09
C ILE A 98 -4.88 3.08 -0.52
N LYS A 99 -6.10 3.31 -1.01
CA LYS A 99 -7.26 2.48 -0.65
C LYS A 99 -7.00 1.00 -0.94
N ALA A 100 -6.47 0.68 -2.11
CA ALA A 100 -6.17 -0.70 -2.48
C ALA A 100 -5.11 -1.34 -1.58
N LEU A 101 -4.07 -0.60 -1.17
CA LEU A 101 -3.06 -1.08 -0.22
C LEU A 101 -3.67 -1.39 1.15
N ILE A 102 -4.52 -0.49 1.66
CA ILE A 102 -5.23 -0.68 2.92
C ILE A 102 -6.10 -1.93 2.86
N GLU A 103 -6.97 -2.04 1.86
CA GLU A 103 -7.93 -3.14 1.76
C GLU A 103 -7.27 -4.47 1.38
N SER A 104 -6.22 -4.45 0.57
CA SER A 104 -5.39 -5.64 0.31
C SER A 104 -4.70 -6.13 1.58
N THR A 105 -4.35 -5.23 2.50
CA THR A 105 -3.74 -5.61 3.79
C THR A 105 -4.80 -6.22 4.71
N ARG A 106 -5.99 -5.60 4.77
CA ARG A 106 -7.09 -6.01 5.66
C ARG A 106 -7.91 -7.20 5.18
N ALA A 107 -7.68 -7.69 3.96
CA ALA A 107 -8.53 -8.70 3.32
C ALA A 107 -8.79 -9.96 4.16
N PHE A 108 -7.89 -10.32 5.06
CA PHE A 108 -8.02 -11.50 5.94
C PHE A 108 -8.30 -11.15 7.42
N HIS A 109 -8.43 -9.87 7.78
CA HIS A 109 -8.59 -9.44 9.17
C HIS A 109 -9.95 -9.85 9.78
N GLY A 110 -10.95 -10.19 8.96
CA GLY A 110 -12.26 -10.64 9.43
C GLY A 110 -12.31 -12.11 9.84
N LEU A 111 -11.25 -12.90 9.60
CA LEU A 111 -11.21 -14.34 9.87
C LEU A 111 -10.86 -14.70 11.34
N GLY A 112 -10.79 -13.71 12.22
CA GLY A 112 -10.37 -13.88 13.62
C GLY A 112 -8.86 -13.79 13.82
N GLU A 113 -8.40 -14.17 15.02
CA GLU A 113 -7.00 -14.06 15.44
C GLU A 113 -6.15 -15.29 15.10
N GLU A 114 -6.78 -16.39 14.69
CA GLU A 114 -6.09 -17.61 14.33
C GLU A 114 -5.40 -17.50 12.96
N ARG A 115 -4.37 -18.33 12.75
CA ARG A 115 -3.64 -18.34 11.48
C ARG A 115 -4.56 -18.86 10.36
N PRO A 116 -4.89 -18.04 9.34
CA PRO A 116 -5.79 -18.46 8.28
C PRO A 116 -5.20 -19.60 7.43
N ILE A 117 -6.04 -20.56 7.06
CA ILE A 117 -5.67 -21.65 6.15
C ILE A 117 -5.70 -21.12 4.72
N ILE A 118 -4.54 -20.77 4.19
CA ILE A 118 -4.36 -20.27 2.82
C ILE A 118 -3.25 -21.02 2.09
N THR A 119 -3.38 -21.09 0.76
CA THR A 119 -2.50 -21.90 -0.10
C THR A 119 -1.05 -21.43 -0.10
N ASN A 120 -0.82 -20.11 0.00
CA ASN A 120 0.52 -19.53 0.08
C ASN A 120 0.59 -18.49 1.21
N ILE A 121 0.85 -18.98 2.42
CA ILE A 121 0.99 -18.13 3.62
C ILE A 121 2.13 -17.12 3.47
N PHE A 122 3.26 -17.55 2.90
CA PHE A 122 4.44 -16.71 2.74
C PHE A 122 4.15 -15.54 1.81
N GLY A 123 3.62 -15.82 0.61
CA GLY A 123 3.30 -14.78 -0.37
C GLY A 123 2.24 -13.80 0.15
N THR A 124 1.28 -14.28 0.94
CA THR A 124 0.25 -13.41 1.54
C THR A 124 0.85 -12.51 2.62
N ALA A 125 1.66 -13.07 3.52
CA ALA A 125 2.32 -12.30 4.58
C ALA A 125 3.29 -11.26 4.00
N HIS A 126 4.07 -11.64 3.00
CA HIS A 126 5.00 -10.74 2.34
C HIS A 126 4.30 -9.63 1.55
N ALA A 127 3.14 -9.91 0.94
CA ALA A 127 2.31 -8.88 0.30
C ALA A 127 1.76 -7.86 1.30
N GLN A 128 1.24 -8.31 2.45
CA GLN A 128 0.78 -7.41 3.53
C GLN A 128 1.94 -6.56 4.07
N TRP A 129 3.09 -7.18 4.31
CA TRP A 129 4.32 -6.47 4.70
C TRP A 129 4.68 -5.36 3.73
N GLY A 130 4.73 -5.69 2.43
CA GLY A 130 5.09 -4.73 1.37
C GLY A 130 4.08 -3.57 1.28
N ASN A 131 2.80 -3.85 1.48
CA ASN A 131 1.77 -2.81 1.49
C ASN A 131 1.96 -1.83 2.65
N VAL A 132 2.23 -2.33 3.86
CA VAL A 132 2.49 -1.49 5.04
C VAL A 132 3.72 -0.61 4.82
N LEU A 133 4.79 -1.11 4.19
CA LEU A 133 5.95 -0.28 3.85
C LEU A 133 5.61 0.88 2.91
N VAL A 134 4.80 0.64 1.88
CA VAL A 134 4.39 1.70 0.95
C VAL A 134 3.48 2.71 1.65
N LEU A 135 2.54 2.25 2.48
CA LEU A 135 1.69 3.12 3.29
C LEU A 135 2.50 3.97 4.27
N SER A 136 3.59 3.44 4.80
CA SER A 136 4.50 4.18 5.68
C SER A 136 5.25 5.29 4.97
N ALA A 137 5.67 5.04 3.73
CA ALA A 137 6.27 6.06 2.88
C ALA A 137 5.23 7.14 2.52
N ALA A 138 4.01 6.73 2.16
CA ALA A 138 2.91 7.63 1.88
C ALA A 138 2.51 8.50 3.09
N PHE A 139 2.53 7.92 4.29
CA PHE A 139 2.28 8.64 5.55
C PHE A 139 3.33 9.74 5.82
N ARG A 140 4.57 9.59 5.36
CA ARG A 140 5.60 10.64 5.50
C ARG A 140 5.66 11.62 4.33
N ASP A 141 4.89 11.38 3.28
CA ASP A 141 4.93 12.17 2.06
C ASP A 141 4.02 13.40 2.17
N PRO A 142 4.48 14.60 1.76
CA PRO A 142 3.71 15.84 1.91
C PRO A 142 2.40 15.88 1.11
N VAL A 143 2.25 15.03 0.09
CA VAL A 143 1.03 14.94 -0.74
C VAL A 143 0.14 13.81 -0.23
N LEU A 144 0.73 12.62 -0.05
CA LEU A 144 -0.01 11.40 0.21
C LEU A 144 -0.44 11.20 1.66
N HIS A 145 0.22 11.88 2.62
CA HIS A 145 -0.08 11.76 4.05
C HIS A 145 -1.57 12.00 4.36
N THR A 146 -2.21 12.93 3.65
CA THR A 146 -3.63 13.27 3.81
C THR A 146 -4.60 12.12 3.51
N TYR A 147 -4.15 11.06 2.84
CA TYR A 147 -4.95 9.89 2.49
C TYR A 147 -4.65 8.66 3.35
N VAL A 148 -3.74 8.77 4.32
CA VAL A 148 -3.35 7.68 5.21
C VAL A 148 -3.69 8.07 6.64
N ASP A 149 -4.79 7.52 7.16
CA ASP A 149 -5.19 7.71 8.54
C ASP A 149 -4.21 7.03 9.51
N GLU A 150 -3.81 7.75 10.58
CA GLU A 150 -2.78 7.28 11.51
C GLU A 150 -3.26 6.10 12.36
N GLU A 151 -4.48 6.16 12.90
CA GLU A 151 -5.04 5.10 13.76
C GLU A 151 -5.22 3.80 12.97
N LEU A 152 -5.71 3.93 11.74
CA LEU A 152 -5.80 2.83 10.80
C LEU A 152 -4.42 2.27 10.48
N LEU A 153 -3.42 3.11 10.18
CA LEU A 153 -2.07 2.64 9.87
C LEU A 153 -1.45 1.89 11.07
N ARG A 154 -1.63 2.39 12.31
CA ARG A 154 -1.21 1.70 13.54
C ARG A 154 -1.86 0.32 13.66
N THR A 155 -3.15 0.22 13.33
CA THR A 155 -3.89 -1.05 13.32
C THR A 155 -3.35 -2.02 12.27
N LEU A 156 -3.06 -1.52 11.05
CA LEU A 156 -2.45 -2.34 9.98
C LEU A 156 -1.09 -2.88 10.40
N TYR A 157 -0.25 -2.05 11.02
CA TYR A 157 1.02 -2.47 11.58
C TYR A 157 0.86 -3.60 12.60
N HIS A 158 0.01 -3.39 13.60
CA HIS A 158 -0.22 -4.37 14.66
C HIS A 158 -0.65 -5.73 14.10
N LYS A 159 -1.68 -5.73 13.24
CA LYS A 159 -2.21 -6.96 12.62
C LYS A 159 -1.20 -7.65 11.70
N THR A 160 -0.45 -6.88 10.91
CA THR A 160 0.57 -7.44 10.00
C THR A 160 1.74 -8.05 10.77
N ILE A 161 2.22 -7.39 11.83
CA ILE A 161 3.29 -7.93 12.70
C ILE A 161 2.82 -9.22 13.39
N GLN A 162 1.58 -9.25 13.89
CA GLN A 162 1.00 -10.46 14.48
C GLN A 162 0.93 -11.62 13.48
N PHE A 163 0.45 -11.34 12.26
CA PHE A 163 0.36 -12.34 11.20
C PHE A 163 1.73 -12.90 10.77
N LEU A 164 2.73 -12.02 10.65
CA LEU A 164 4.12 -12.42 10.41
C LEU A 164 4.65 -13.29 11.56
N ARG A 165 4.38 -12.92 12.81
CA ARG A 165 4.81 -13.68 13.99
C ARG A 165 4.26 -15.09 14.01
N GLN A 166 3.00 -15.28 13.61
CA GLN A 166 2.35 -16.60 13.50
C GLN A 166 2.91 -17.46 12.35
N SER A 167 3.46 -16.83 11.33
CA SER A 167 3.90 -17.51 10.10
C SER A 167 5.41 -17.70 9.99
N ALA A 168 6.20 -16.93 10.75
CA ALA A 168 7.66 -16.94 10.69
C ALA A 168 8.28 -18.03 11.56
N THR A 169 9.29 -18.72 11.02
CA THR A 169 10.24 -19.53 11.82
C THR A 169 11.42 -18.66 12.30
N ALA A 170 12.28 -19.18 13.18
CA ALA A 170 13.35 -18.41 13.83
C ALA A 170 14.31 -17.70 12.83
N THR A 171 14.59 -18.31 11.69
CA THR A 171 15.55 -17.83 10.69
C THR A 171 14.91 -17.54 9.31
N SER A 172 13.59 -17.40 9.24
CA SER A 172 12.87 -17.15 7.99
C SER A 172 12.94 -15.68 7.53
N ALA A 173 12.76 -15.45 6.23
CA ALA A 173 12.60 -14.08 5.70
C ALA A 173 11.44 -13.32 6.35
N LEU A 174 10.33 -14.01 6.70
CA LEU A 174 9.21 -13.39 7.42
C LEU A 174 9.61 -12.88 8.82
N ARG A 175 10.63 -13.47 9.46
CA ARG A 175 11.18 -12.97 10.73
C ARG A 175 11.88 -11.63 10.50
N THR A 176 12.67 -11.53 9.44
CA THR A 176 13.33 -10.29 9.04
C THR A 176 12.30 -9.21 8.71
N ASP A 177 11.30 -9.55 7.90
CA ASP A 177 10.18 -8.67 7.54
C ASP A 177 9.47 -8.13 8.79
N MET A 178 9.19 -9.00 9.76
CA MET A 178 8.58 -8.63 11.04
C MET A 178 9.43 -7.61 11.81
N HIS A 179 10.74 -7.84 11.94
CA HIS A 179 11.63 -6.94 12.66
C HIS A 179 11.79 -5.57 11.98
N ILE A 180 11.74 -5.54 10.63
CA ILE A 180 11.71 -4.29 9.88
C ILE A 180 10.45 -3.49 10.24
N LEU A 181 9.28 -4.12 10.26
CA LEU A 181 8.04 -3.43 10.63
C LEU A 181 8.03 -3.01 12.10
N GLU A 182 8.50 -3.83 13.02
CA GLU A 182 8.58 -3.48 14.45
C GLU A 182 9.46 -2.23 14.67
N ARG A 183 10.57 -2.10 13.93
CA ARG A 183 11.43 -0.91 13.98
C ARG A 183 10.75 0.29 13.35
N LEU A 184 10.21 0.14 12.15
CA LEU A 184 9.57 1.23 11.42
C LEU A 184 8.34 1.77 12.15
N GLN A 185 7.56 0.89 12.80
CA GLN A 185 6.43 1.27 13.64
C GLN A 185 6.88 2.19 14.78
N ARG A 186 7.97 1.85 15.48
CA ARG A 186 8.54 2.72 16.51
C ARG A 186 8.99 4.04 15.92
N ASP A 187 9.76 4.03 14.84
CA ASP A 187 10.27 5.26 14.24
C ASP A 187 9.17 6.19 13.69
N LEU A 188 8.03 5.65 13.29
CA LEU A 188 6.88 6.44 12.81
C LEU A 188 6.05 7.03 13.94
N PHE A 189 5.90 6.29 15.03
CA PHE A 189 4.89 6.57 16.04
C PHE A 189 5.43 6.89 17.43
N SER A 190 6.74 6.78 17.64
CA SER A 190 7.44 7.14 18.88
C SER A 190 7.86 8.61 18.91
N TYR A 191 7.02 9.50 18.37
CA TYR A 191 7.07 10.94 18.67
C TYR A 191 5.94 11.25 19.66
N ASP A 192 6.25 11.10 20.95
CA ASP A 192 5.66 11.95 21.99
C ASP A 192 6.67 13.11 22.15
N PRO A 193 6.31 14.37 21.89
CA PRO A 193 7.18 15.52 22.15
C PRO A 193 7.55 15.67 23.63
#